data_AF-A0A6G2VV02-F1
#
_entry.id   AF-A0A6G2VV02-F1
#
_cell.length_a   1.000
_cell.length_b   1.000
_cell.length_c   1.000
_cell.angle_alpha   90.00
_cell.angle_beta   90.00
_cell.angle_gamma   90.00
#
_symmetry.space_group_name_H-M   'P 1'
#
loop_
_entity.id
_entity.type
_entity.pdbx_description
1 polymer ?
#
loop_
_entity_poly.entity_id
_entity_poly.type
_entity_poly.pdbx_seq_one_letter_code
_entity_poly.pdbx_strand_id
1 'polypeptide(L)'
;VAVTHRNVADLARQRMYAGGDHSRVLFHSPHTFDASTYEIWVPWLTGGTVVVAPRGHLETGTLGELLARYSITSLWLTAGLFRVMAEEAPDAFAGVREVWAGGDVVPPEAVRRIHEHCPDTTVVNGYGPTETTTFAATH
;
A
#
# COMPACT_ATOMS: atom_id res chain seq x y z
N VAL A 1 -21.57 -2.54 -0.98
CA VAL A 1 -21.17 -3.20 -2.23
C VAL A 1 -20.91 -4.67 -1.93
N ALA A 2 -21.37 -5.61 -2.76
CA ALA A 2 -21.11 -7.04 -2.59
C ALA A 2 -19.95 -7.46 -3.51
N VAL A 3 -18.85 -7.92 -2.93
CA VAL A 3 -17.67 -8.43 -3.65
C VAL A 3 -17.61 -9.94 -3.49
N THR A 4 -17.44 -10.68 -4.60
CA THR A 4 -17.39 -12.15 -4.55
C THR A 4 -15.98 -12.66 -4.26
N HIS A 5 -15.85 -13.91 -3.81
CA HIS A 5 -14.56 -14.59 -3.68
C HIS A 5 -13.76 -14.57 -4.99
N ARG A 6 -14.43 -14.69 -6.15
CA ARG A 6 -13.77 -14.61 -7.46
C ARG A 6 -13.12 -13.26 -7.65
N ASN A 7 -13.81 -12.16 -7.34
CA ASN A 7 -13.25 -10.82 -7.53
C ASN A 7 -11.98 -10.61 -6.71
N VAL A 8 -11.98 -11.02 -5.44
CA VAL A 8 -10.80 -10.94 -4.57
C VAL A 8 -9.65 -11.80 -5.12
N ALA A 9 -9.96 -13.01 -5.58
CA ALA A 9 -8.96 -13.92 -6.12
C ALA A 9 -8.42 -13.46 -7.50
N ASP A 10 -9.22 -12.73 -8.28
CA ASP A 10 -8.80 -12.11 -9.53
C ASP A 10 -7.90 -10.88 -9.28
N LEU A 11 -8.24 -10.05 -8.28
CA LEU A 11 -7.37 -8.96 -7.80
C LEU A 11 -5.99 -9.51 -7.42
N ALA A 12 -5.93 -10.54 -6.58
CA ALA A 12 -4.66 -11.08 -6.10
C ALA A 12 -3.82 -11.79 -7.18
N ARG A 13 -4.42 -12.17 -8.31
CA ARG A 13 -3.73 -12.79 -9.45
C ARG A 13 -3.31 -11.79 -10.52
N GLN A 14 -3.54 -10.49 -10.32
CA GLN A 14 -3.09 -9.49 -11.27
C GLN A 14 -1.56 -9.54 -11.45
N ARG A 15 -1.12 -9.46 -12.71
CA ARG A 15 0.30 -9.56 -13.10
C ARG A 15 1.21 -8.55 -12.38
N MET A 16 0.67 -7.41 -11.96
CA MET A 16 1.41 -6.36 -11.25
C MET A 16 1.91 -6.82 -9.88
N TYR A 17 1.35 -7.90 -9.32
CA TYR A 17 1.78 -8.48 -8.04
C TYR A 17 2.74 -9.68 -8.20
N ALA A 18 3.05 -10.09 -9.44
CA ALA A 18 3.86 -11.27 -9.70
C ALA A 18 5.37 -11.08 -9.46
N GLY A 19 5.84 -9.83 -9.30
CA GLY A 19 7.26 -9.49 -9.11
C GLY A 19 7.84 -9.89 -7.76
N GLY A 20 7.00 -10.28 -6.79
CA GLY A 20 7.43 -10.60 -5.43
C GLY A 20 7.67 -9.39 -4.53
N ASP A 21 7.34 -8.19 -5.01
CA ASP A 21 7.51 -6.95 -4.24
C ASP A 21 6.54 -6.86 -3.07
N HIS A 22 5.39 -7.54 -3.16
CA HIS A 22 4.38 -7.68 -2.08
C HIS A 22 4.66 -8.84 -1.12
N SER A 23 5.93 -9.19 -0.89
CA SER A 23 6.30 -10.30 0.01
C SER A 23 5.94 -10.06 1.49
N ARG A 24 5.90 -8.81 1.95
CA ARG A 24 5.50 -8.39 3.30
C ARG A 24 4.66 -7.13 3.21
N VAL A 25 3.36 -7.24 3.39
CA VAL A 25 2.40 -6.13 3.22
C VAL A 25 1.84 -5.70 4.56
N LEU A 26 1.81 -4.39 4.80
CA LEU A 26 1.19 -3.82 5.99
C LEU A 26 -0.34 -3.82 5.85
N PHE A 27 -1.03 -4.45 6.79
CA PHE A 27 -2.48 -4.35 6.98
C PHE A 27 -2.79 -3.31 8.05
N HIS A 28 -3.27 -2.14 7.62
CA HIS A 28 -3.62 -1.02 8.49
C HIS A 28 -4.93 -0.33 8.10
N SER A 29 -5.37 -0.49 6.86
CA SER A 29 -6.64 0.06 6.40
C SER A 29 -7.79 -0.49 7.26
N PRO A 30 -8.85 0.31 7.48
CA PRO A 30 -10.05 -0.21 8.12
C PRO A 30 -10.52 -1.47 7.41
N HIS A 31 -10.78 -2.55 8.16
CA HIS A 31 -11.24 -3.83 7.59
C HIS A 31 -12.59 -3.73 6.84
N THR A 32 -13.34 -2.64 7.06
CA THR A 32 -14.57 -2.33 6.34
C THR A 32 -14.34 -1.51 5.06
N PHE A 33 -13.11 -1.04 4.81
CA PHE A 33 -12.70 -0.37 3.59
C PHE A 33 -12.11 -1.38 2.60
N ASP A 34 -12.34 -1.18 1.31
CA ASP A 34 -11.97 -2.12 0.26
C ASP A 34 -10.46 -2.32 0.08
N ALA A 35 -9.62 -1.34 0.43
CA ALA A 35 -8.16 -1.48 0.45
C ALA A 35 -7.68 -2.66 1.31
N SER A 36 -8.45 -3.05 2.34
CA SER A 36 -8.17 -4.25 3.15
C SER A 36 -8.13 -5.53 2.30
N THR A 37 -8.85 -5.58 1.17
CA THR A 37 -8.82 -6.75 0.29
C THR A 37 -7.47 -6.91 -0.41
N TYR A 38 -6.79 -5.82 -0.77
CA TYR A 38 -5.41 -5.82 -1.23
C TYR A 38 -4.46 -6.22 -0.09
N GLU A 39 -4.53 -5.51 1.04
CA GLU A 39 -3.58 -5.66 2.15
C GLU A 39 -3.56 -7.08 2.74
N ILE A 40 -4.69 -7.79 2.68
CA ILE A 40 -4.83 -9.16 3.19
C ILE A 40 -4.57 -10.22 2.11
N TRP A 41 -5.29 -10.14 0.98
CA TRP A 41 -5.38 -11.29 0.08
C TRP A 41 -4.26 -11.35 -0.95
N VAL A 42 -3.69 -10.21 -1.37
CA VAL A 42 -2.55 -10.21 -2.28
C VAL A 42 -1.35 -10.94 -1.69
N PRO A 43 -0.83 -10.58 -0.50
CA PRO A 43 0.29 -11.33 0.09
C PRO A 43 -0.06 -12.78 0.37
N TRP A 44 -1.22 -13.10 0.95
CA TRP A 44 -1.56 -14.50 1.27
C TRP A 44 -1.72 -15.39 0.05
N LEU A 45 -2.29 -14.89 -1.04
CA LEU A 45 -2.47 -15.68 -2.27
C LEU A 45 -1.22 -15.72 -3.16
N THR A 46 -0.19 -14.92 -2.85
CA THR A 46 1.11 -14.92 -3.53
C THR A 46 2.24 -15.52 -2.68
N GLY A 47 1.94 -16.03 -1.48
CA GLY A 47 2.92 -16.66 -0.57
C GLY A 47 3.69 -15.68 0.33
N GLY A 48 3.28 -14.42 0.38
CA GLY A 48 3.79 -13.38 1.26
C GLY A 48 3.19 -13.38 2.67
N THR A 49 3.58 -12.36 3.44
CA THR A 49 3.20 -12.16 4.84
C THR A 49 2.33 -10.91 4.98
N VAL A 50 1.24 -11.03 5.74
CA VAL A 50 0.47 -9.88 6.24
C VAL A 50 1.04 -9.45 7.58
N VAL A 51 1.49 -8.20 7.68
CA VAL A 51 1.93 -7.57 8.93
C VAL A 51 0.81 -6.69 9.44
N VAL A 52 0.22 -7.04 10.58
CA VAL A 52 -0.94 -6.32 11.13
C VAL A 52 -0.47 -5.12 11.95
N ALA A 53 -0.93 -3.93 11.58
CA ALA A 53 -0.66 -2.72 12.35
C ALA A 53 -1.32 -2.77 13.75
N PRO A 54 -0.75 -2.11 14.76
CA PRO A 54 -1.40 -1.96 16.06
C PRO A 54 -2.73 -1.20 15.92
N ARG A 55 -3.63 -1.41 16.88
CA ARG A 55 -4.89 -0.66 16.94
C ARG A 55 -4.62 0.81 17.26
N GLY A 56 -5.35 1.70 16.62
CA GLY A 56 -5.30 3.14 16.89
C GLY A 56 -4.95 3.94 15.63
N HIS A 57 -4.71 5.23 15.82
CA HIS A 57 -4.23 6.10 14.76
C HIS A 57 -2.74 5.83 14.51
N LEU A 58 -2.35 5.69 13.24
CA LEU A 58 -0.95 5.56 12.85
C LEU A 58 -0.39 6.94 12.53
N GLU A 59 0.35 7.49 13.48
CA GLU A 59 1.17 8.68 13.25
C GLU A 59 2.37 8.32 12.35
N THR A 60 2.93 9.32 11.67
CA THR A 60 4.04 9.14 10.70
C THR A 60 5.24 8.42 11.30
N GLY A 61 5.64 8.79 12.52
CA GLY A 61 6.74 8.14 13.25
C GLY A 61 6.44 6.67 13.56
N THR A 62 5.23 6.37 14.05
CA THR A 62 4.82 4.98 14.35
C THR A 62 4.78 4.15 13.06
N LEU A 63 4.24 4.71 11.97
CA LEU A 63 4.23 4.04 10.68
C LEU A 63 5.65 3.72 10.22
N GLY A 64 6.56 4.70 10.23
CA GLY A 64 7.97 4.48 9.85
C GLY A 64 8.68 3.42 10.69
N GLU A 65 8.45 3.40 12.00
CA GLU A 65 8.96 2.34 12.88
C GLU A 65 8.45 0.95 12.47
N LEU A 66 7.16 0.83 12.12
CA LEU A 66 6.58 -0.44 11.65
C LEU A 66 7.21 -0.87 10.31
N LEU A 67 7.41 0.06 9.37
CA LEU A 67 8.02 -0.23 8.07
C LEU A 67 9.42 -0.82 8.24
N ALA A 68 10.25 -0.17 9.05
CA ALA A 68 11.61 -0.63 9.32
C ALA A 68 11.63 -1.93 10.14
N ARG A 69 10.92 -1.97 11.28
CA ARG A 69 10.95 -3.09 12.24
C ARG A 69 10.47 -4.39 11.61
N TYR A 70 9.44 -4.32 10.78
CA TYR A 70 8.86 -5.50 10.15
C TYR A 70 9.30 -5.71 8.71
N SER A 71 10.24 -4.91 8.21
CA SER A 71 10.77 -4.99 6.85
C SER A 71 9.64 -5.05 5.82
N ILE A 72 8.73 -4.08 5.87
CA ILE A 72 7.61 -3.98 4.95
C ILE A 72 8.14 -3.76 3.54
N THR A 73 7.66 -4.54 2.57
CA THR A 73 8.10 -4.43 1.18
C THR A 73 7.08 -3.69 0.31
N SER A 74 5.79 -3.78 0.63
CA SER A 74 4.75 -2.97 0.00
C SER A 74 3.68 -2.51 0.97
N LEU A 75 3.07 -1.36 0.72
CA LEU A 75 1.92 -0.87 1.48
C LEU A 75 0.99 -0.01 0.62
N TRP A 76 -0.24 0.15 1.08
CA TRP A 76 -1.21 1.10 0.53
C TRP A 76 -1.31 2.33 1.45
N LEU A 77 -1.48 3.52 0.88
CA LEU A 77 -1.77 4.76 1.61
C LEU A 77 -2.86 5.54 0.87
N THR A 78 -3.72 6.23 1.62
CA THR A 78 -4.55 7.26 0.99
C THR A 78 -3.66 8.41 0.51
N ALA A 79 -4.05 9.12 -0.54
CA ALA A 79 -3.28 10.25 -1.08
C ALA A 79 -2.93 11.29 0.01
N GLY A 80 -3.85 11.53 0.95
CA GLY A 80 -3.63 12.39 2.11
C GLY A 80 -2.54 11.88 3.05
N LEU A 81 -2.57 10.59 3.42
CA LEU A 81 -1.55 10.00 4.30
C LEU A 81 -0.19 9.89 3.59
N PHE A 82 -0.18 9.55 2.29
CA PHE A 82 1.02 9.54 1.47
C PHE A 82 1.69 10.93 1.44
N ARG A 83 0.92 12.00 1.25
CA ARG A 83 1.43 13.37 1.29
C ARG A 83 2.06 13.71 2.64
N VAL A 84 1.39 13.40 3.75
CA VAL A 84 1.90 13.67 5.10
C VAL A 84 3.18 12.86 5.38
N MET A 85 3.23 11.59 5.00
CA MET A 85 4.43 10.77 5.12
C MET A 85 5.60 11.32 4.30
N ALA A 86 5.35 11.73 3.05
CA ALA A 86 6.38 12.38 2.25
C ALA A 86 6.85 13.69 2.90
N GLU A 87 5.94 14.49 3.45
CA GLU A 87 6.26 15.77 4.09
C GLU A 87 7.12 15.61 5.36
N GLU A 88 6.74 14.70 6.24
CA GLU A 88 7.28 14.59 7.60
C GLU A 88 8.37 13.51 7.77
N ALA A 89 8.27 12.40 7.02
CA ALA A 89 9.13 11.23 7.20
C ALA A 89 9.42 10.51 5.87
N PRO A 90 9.99 11.18 4.85
CA PRO A 90 10.22 10.58 3.52
C PRO A 90 11.19 9.40 3.57
N ASP A 91 12.17 9.40 4.48
CA ASP A 91 13.12 8.31 4.67
C ASP A 91 12.48 7.04 5.27
N ALA A 92 11.25 7.12 5.79
CA ALA A 92 10.54 5.99 6.38
C ALA A 92 10.27 4.86 5.38
N PHE A 93 10.28 5.18 4.08
CA PHE A 93 10.12 4.20 3.01
C PHE A 93 11.41 3.48 2.62
N ALA A 94 12.54 3.76 3.28
CA ALA A 94 13.79 3.06 3.01
C ALA A 94 13.62 1.54 3.17
N GLY A 95 13.90 0.79 2.11
CA GLY A 95 13.71 -0.67 2.05
C GLY A 95 12.30 -1.13 1.64
N VAL A 96 11.33 -0.21 1.53
CA VAL A 96 10.04 -0.46 0.89
C VAL A 96 10.24 -0.45 -0.63
N ARG A 97 9.77 -1.49 -1.31
CA ARG A 97 9.88 -1.63 -2.76
C ARG A 97 8.78 -0.89 -3.49
N GLU A 98 7.54 -1.02 -3.01
CA GLU A 98 6.39 -0.34 -3.61
C GLU A 98 5.50 0.38 -2.59
N VAL A 99 5.29 1.67 -2.81
CA VAL A 99 4.32 2.48 -2.07
C VAL A 99 3.14 2.74 -2.99
N TRP A 100 2.01 2.10 -2.70
CA TRP A 100 0.77 2.32 -3.43
C TRP A 100 0.00 3.46 -2.78
N ALA A 101 -0.40 4.46 -3.57
CA ALA A 101 -1.15 5.61 -3.09
C ALA A 101 -2.39 5.87 -3.95
N GLY A 102 -3.47 6.38 -3.35
CA GLY A 102 -4.66 6.75 -4.12
C GLY A 102 -5.87 7.12 -3.26
N GLY A 103 -7.06 6.97 -3.83
CA GLY A 103 -8.32 7.41 -3.23
C GLY A 103 -8.61 8.92 -3.38
N ASP A 104 -7.62 9.69 -3.86
CA ASP A 104 -7.73 11.06 -4.35
C ASP A 104 -6.51 11.33 -5.25
N VAL A 105 -6.32 12.57 -5.69
CA VAL A 105 -5.15 13.01 -6.47
C VAL A 105 -3.87 12.82 -5.67
N VAL A 106 -2.99 11.92 -6.15
CA VAL A 106 -1.64 11.73 -5.60
C VAL A 106 -0.76 12.92 -6.04
N PRO A 107 -0.19 13.72 -5.11
CA PRO A 107 0.54 14.93 -5.47
C PRO A 107 1.91 14.62 -6.08
N PRO A 108 2.26 15.13 -7.29
CA PRO A 108 3.55 14.87 -7.92
C PRO A 108 4.77 15.28 -7.10
N GLU A 109 4.66 16.35 -6.30
CA GLU A 109 5.71 16.82 -5.43
C GLU A 109 6.02 15.85 -4.28
N ALA A 110 5.00 15.15 -3.77
CA ALA A 110 5.17 14.10 -2.77
C ALA A 110 5.91 12.90 -3.38
N VAL A 111 5.51 12.49 -4.60
CA VAL A 111 6.19 11.42 -5.36
C VAL A 111 7.67 11.77 -5.58
N ARG A 112 7.96 12.98 -6.06
CA ARG A 112 9.34 13.44 -6.26
C ARG A 112 10.15 13.38 -4.96
N ARG A 113 9.56 13.82 -3.85
CA ARG A 113 10.24 13.80 -2.54
C ARG A 113 10.56 12.37 -2.10
N ILE A 114 9.66 11.41 -2.31
CA ILE A 114 9.97 10.00 -2.03
C ILE A 114 11.14 9.52 -2.89
N HIS A 115 11.15 9.81 -4.19
CA HIS A 115 12.29 9.41 -5.05
C HIS A 115 13.62 10.06 -4.68
N GLU A 116 13.61 11.30 -4.17
CA GLU A 116 14.81 11.98 -3.69
C GLU A 116 15.43 11.31 -2.45
N HIS A 117 14.61 10.73 -1.57
CA HIS A 117 15.04 10.14 -0.30
C HIS A 117 15.18 8.61 -0.36
N CYS A 118 14.33 7.96 -1.15
CA CYS A 118 14.23 6.52 -1.33
C CYS A 118 14.24 6.19 -2.84
N PRO A 119 15.39 6.28 -3.52
CA PRO A 119 15.48 6.16 -4.97
C PRO A 119 15.10 4.76 -5.50
N ASP A 120 15.21 3.73 -4.66
CA ASP A 120 14.85 2.34 -5.01
C ASP A 120 13.35 2.04 -4.78
N THR A 121 12.60 2.98 -4.20
CA THR A 121 11.17 2.82 -3.95
C THR A 121 10.36 3.26 -5.17
N THR A 122 9.50 2.36 -5.66
CA THR A 122 8.51 2.67 -6.69
C THR A 122 7.24 3.20 -6.04
N VAL A 123 6.73 4.33 -6.51
CA VAL A 123 5.42 4.84 -6.11
C VAL A 123 4.41 4.47 -7.19
N VAL A 124 3.31 3.81 -6.79
CA VAL A 124 2.24 3.38 -7.70
C VAL A 124 0.98 4.17 -7.36
N ASN A 125 0.42 4.88 -8.34
CA ASN A 125 -0.87 5.54 -8.20
C ASN A 125 -1.99 4.54 -8.53
N GLY A 126 -2.71 4.08 -7.51
CA GLY A 126 -3.81 3.13 -7.63
C GLY A 126 -5.17 3.82 -7.67
N TYR A 127 -5.99 3.47 -8.67
CA TYR A 127 -7.37 3.93 -8.79
C TYR A 127 -8.33 2.76 -8.96
N GLY A 128 -9.43 2.78 -8.23
CA GLY A 128 -10.58 1.91 -8.46
C GLY A 128 -11.69 2.21 -7.46
N PRO A 129 -12.97 2.25 -7.90
CA PRO A 129 -14.09 2.27 -6.97
C PRO A 129 -14.28 0.89 -6.31
N THR A 130 -14.97 0.86 -5.18
CA THR A 130 -15.26 -0.37 -4.42
C THR A 130 -15.96 -1.44 -5.25
N GLU A 131 -16.80 -1.04 -6.20
CA GLU A 131 -17.50 -1.89 -7.17
C GLU A 131 -16.56 -2.71 -8.07
N THR A 132 -15.31 -2.26 -8.24
CA THR A 132 -14.28 -2.93 -9.05
C THR A 132 -13.29 -3.74 -8.24
N THR A 133 -13.48 -3.87 -6.92
CA THR A 133 -12.55 -4.58 -6.02
C THR A 133 -11.19 -3.88 -5.94
N THR A 134 -11.21 -2.70 -5.34
CA THR A 134 -10.04 -1.89 -4.94
C THR A 134 -9.29 -1.21 -6.08
N PHE A 135 -8.73 -1.95 -7.04
CA PHE A 135 -7.91 -1.35 -8.11
C PHE A 135 -8.40 -1.78 -9.50
N ALA A 136 -8.80 -0.78 -10.29
CA ALA A 136 -9.18 -0.92 -11.69
C ALA A 136 -8.06 -0.45 -12.64
N ALA A 137 -7.27 0.54 -12.23
CA ALA A 137 -6.17 1.10 -12.99
C ALA A 137 -5.01 1.50 -12.08
N THR A 138 -3.80 1.45 -12.61
CA THR A 138 -2.55 1.82 -11.93
C THR A 138 -1.66 2.60 -12.88
N HIS A 139 -0.89 3.56 -12.36
CA HIS A 139 0.13 4.31 -13.09
C HIS A 139 1.38 4.48 -12.24
#